data_AF-A0A0F5I5D7-F1
#
_entry.id   AF-A0A0F5I5D7-F1
#
_cell.length_a   1.000
_cell.length_b   1.000
_cell.length_c   1.000
_cell.angle_alpha   90.00
_cell.angle_beta   90.00
_cell.angle_gamma   90.00
#
_symmetry.space_group_name_H-M   'P 1'
#
loop_
_entity.id
_entity.type
_entity.pdbx_description
1 polymer ?
#
loop_
_entity_poly.entity_id
_entity_poly.type
_entity_poly.pdbx_seq_one_letter_code
_entity_poly.pdbx_strand_id
1 'polypeptide(L)'
;MSTFLIVAALIFIGANVYYFFNNQSYKKSSFNHALFLKLFLVLTSTAFGFAVIYYVLSLENVILRVSSPEGPPANDSFLTLLYYSGVNILSIGYGDYVPVGSARFFSLIEAAIGLLLPTAYFMQSMNSSNKDN
;
A
#
# COMPACT_ATOMS: atom_id res chain seq x y z
N MET A 1 1.60 -25.83 -17.51
CA MET A 1 1.43 -26.33 -16.12
C MET A 1 1.35 -25.18 -15.11
N SER A 2 2.34 -24.28 -15.06
CA SER A 2 2.35 -23.12 -14.13
C SER A 2 1.15 -22.19 -14.26
N THR A 3 0.73 -21.84 -15.49
CA THR A 3 -0.43 -20.95 -15.72
C THR A 3 -1.72 -21.50 -15.12
N PHE A 4 -1.97 -22.80 -15.25
CA PHE A 4 -3.15 -23.45 -14.66
C PHE A 4 -3.15 -23.35 -13.13
N LEU A 5 -1.99 -23.60 -12.50
CA LEU A 5 -1.82 -23.49 -11.06
C LEU A 5 -2.02 -22.04 -10.56
N ILE A 6 -1.51 -21.05 -11.30
CA ILE A 6 -1.71 -19.63 -10.97
C ILE A 6 -3.19 -19.27 -11.04
N VAL A 7 -3.90 -19.66 -12.10
CA VAL A 7 -5.34 -19.39 -12.24
C VAL A 7 -6.13 -20.05 -11.12
N ALA A 8 -5.84 -21.33 -10.80
CA ALA A 8 -6.48 -22.02 -9.69
C ALA A 8 -6.23 -21.33 -8.34
N ALA A 9 -5.00 -20.88 -8.09
CA ALA A 9 -4.65 -20.13 -6.89
C ALA A 9 -5.37 -18.77 -6.80
N LEU A 10 -5.45 -18.03 -7.91
CA LEU A 10 -6.19 -16.75 -7.96
C LEU A 10 -7.67 -16.95 -7.70
N ILE A 11 -8.30 -17.99 -8.26
CA ILE A 11 -9.69 -18.33 -7.98
C ILE A 11 -9.86 -18.69 -6.50
N PHE A 12 -8.96 -19.48 -5.94
CA PHE A 12 -9.01 -19.87 -4.52
C PHE A 12 -8.87 -18.66 -3.58
N ILE A 13 -7.91 -17.77 -3.83
CA ILE A 13 -7.74 -16.53 -3.06
C ILE A 13 -8.98 -15.65 -3.20
N GLY A 14 -9.47 -15.44 -4.43
CA GLY A 14 -10.66 -14.66 -4.70
C GLY A 14 -11.91 -15.22 -4.00
N ALA A 15 -12.10 -16.53 -4.00
CA ALA A 15 -13.19 -17.20 -3.30
C ALA A 15 -13.10 -17.04 -1.78
N ASN A 16 -11.90 -17.11 -1.18
CA ASN A 16 -11.70 -16.87 0.25
C ASN A 16 -11.99 -15.42 0.63
N VAL A 17 -11.52 -14.47 -0.17
CA VAL A 17 -11.78 -13.03 0.04
C VAL A 17 -13.28 -12.74 -0.10
N TYR A 18 -13.93 -13.28 -1.13
CA TYR A 18 -15.38 -13.16 -1.32
C TYR A 18 -16.16 -13.78 -0.16
N TYR A 19 -15.77 -14.99 0.28
CA TYR A 19 -16.38 -15.66 1.42
C TYR A 19 -16.22 -14.82 2.71
N PHE A 20 -15.05 -14.24 2.94
CA PHE A 20 -14.79 -13.37 4.09
C PHE A 20 -15.74 -12.17 4.13
N PHE A 21 -15.97 -11.50 3.00
CA PHE A 21 -16.89 -10.35 2.93
C PHE A 21 -18.37 -10.75 2.94
N ASN A 22 -18.74 -11.91 2.36
CA ASN A 22 -20.14 -12.33 2.25
C ASN A 22 -20.66 -13.05 3.51
N ASN A 23 -19.79 -13.68 4.29
CA ASN A 23 -20.19 -14.49 5.43
C ASN A 23 -20.32 -13.63 6.71
N GLN A 24 -21.53 -13.16 7.01
CA GLN A 24 -21.89 -12.34 8.19
C GLN A 24 -21.78 -13.06 9.56
N SER A 25 -21.05 -14.17 9.65
CA SER A 25 -21.01 -15.01 10.86
C SER A 25 -20.09 -14.45 11.96
N TYR A 26 -19.40 -13.33 11.72
CA TYR A 26 -18.68 -12.58 12.76
C TYR A 26 -19.61 -11.58 13.46
N LYS A 27 -20.73 -12.07 14.02
CA LYS A 27 -21.79 -11.29 14.71
C LYS A 27 -21.34 -10.47 15.95
N LYS A 28 -20.04 -10.33 16.20
CA LYS A 28 -19.46 -9.46 17.24
C LYS A 28 -18.36 -8.51 16.75
N SER A 29 -18.00 -8.53 15.47
CA SER A 29 -17.06 -7.58 14.88
C SER A 29 -17.80 -6.73 13.87
N SER A 30 -17.98 -5.45 14.18
CA SER A 30 -18.61 -4.43 13.33
C SER A 30 -17.71 -4.08 12.15
N PHE A 31 -17.34 -5.06 11.32
CA PHE A 31 -16.53 -4.84 10.14
C PHE A 31 -17.32 -3.98 9.13
N ASN A 32 -17.01 -2.68 9.12
CA ASN A 32 -17.65 -1.71 8.25
C ASN A 32 -16.97 -1.75 6.87
N HIS A 33 -17.58 -2.50 5.95
CA HIS A 33 -17.12 -2.66 4.57
C HIS A 33 -16.91 -1.32 3.85
N ALA A 34 -17.78 -0.34 4.10
CA ALA A 34 -17.65 0.99 3.51
C ALA A 34 -16.42 1.74 4.06
N LEU A 35 -16.11 1.58 5.35
CA LEU A 35 -14.91 2.14 5.96
C LEU A 35 -13.64 1.48 5.39
N PHE A 36 -13.64 0.15 5.24
CA PHE A 36 -12.53 -0.59 4.63
C PHE A 36 -12.27 -0.15 3.19
N LEU A 37 -13.31 -0.08 2.34
CA LEU A 37 -13.18 0.35 0.95
C LEU A 37 -12.70 1.81 0.85
N LYS A 38 -13.18 2.70 1.73
CA LYS A 38 -12.67 4.07 1.82
C LYS A 38 -11.18 4.09 2.14
N LEU A 39 -10.74 3.35 3.17
CA LEU A 39 -9.32 3.28 3.53
C LEU A 39 -8.48 2.72 2.38
N PHE A 40 -8.92 1.65 1.74
CA PHE A 40 -8.23 1.05 0.59
C PHE A 40 -8.07 2.03 -0.57
N LEU A 41 -9.13 2.77 -0.93
CA LEU A 41 -9.08 3.78 -1.98
C LEU A 41 -8.16 4.94 -1.62
N VAL A 42 -8.17 5.41 -0.37
CA VAL A 42 -7.29 6.49 0.09
C VAL A 42 -5.83 6.05 0.07
N LEU A 43 -5.50 4.85 0.56
CA LEU A 43 -4.14 4.32 0.50
C LEU A 43 -3.67 4.15 -0.96
N THR A 44 -4.52 3.61 -1.83
CA THR A 44 -4.20 3.40 -3.24
C THR A 44 -3.98 4.73 -3.98
N SER A 45 -4.86 5.71 -3.77
CA SER A 45 -4.71 7.04 -4.41
C SER A 45 -3.51 7.81 -3.86
N THR A 46 -3.21 7.65 -2.57
CA THR A 46 -2.02 8.25 -1.94
C THR A 46 -0.76 7.65 -2.53
N ALA A 47 -0.68 6.31 -2.67
CA ALA A 47 0.43 5.64 -3.34
C ALA A 47 0.61 6.18 -4.77
N PHE A 48 -0.48 6.28 -5.54
CA PHE A 48 -0.42 6.84 -6.88
C PHE A 48 0.11 8.29 -6.90
N GLY A 49 -0.32 9.11 -5.94
CA GLY A 49 0.18 10.48 -5.76
C GLY A 49 1.69 10.55 -5.47
N PHE A 50 2.19 9.71 -4.57
CA PHE A 50 3.62 9.62 -4.29
C PHE A 50 4.41 9.07 -5.48
N ALA A 51 3.88 8.09 -6.22
CA ALA A 51 4.48 7.59 -7.45
C ALA A 51 4.69 8.71 -8.49
N VAL A 52 3.74 9.64 -8.61
CA VAL A 52 3.88 10.83 -9.47
C VAL A 52 4.98 11.76 -8.94
N ILE A 53 5.05 11.99 -7.62
CA ILE A 53 6.13 12.80 -7.02
C ILE A 53 7.49 12.17 -7.33
N TYR A 54 7.65 10.87 -7.10
CA TYR A 54 8.90 10.15 -7.41
C TYR A 54 9.24 10.24 -8.90
N TYR A 55 8.25 10.09 -9.78
CA TYR A 55 8.47 10.20 -11.22
C TYR A 55 8.96 11.59 -11.63
N VAL A 56 8.39 12.66 -11.05
CA VAL A 56 8.87 14.02 -11.31
C VAL A 56 10.30 14.21 -10.80
N LEU A 57 10.61 13.69 -9.60
CA LEU A 57 11.97 13.78 -9.04
C LEU A 57 12.99 12.98 -9.86
N SER A 58 12.59 11.85 -10.46
CA SER A 58 13.47 11.01 -11.27
C SER A 58 13.87 11.65 -12.61
N LEU A 59 13.16 12.69 -13.07
CA LEU A 59 13.49 13.40 -14.31
C LEU A 59 14.82 14.15 -14.23
N GLU A 60 15.22 14.58 -13.03
CA GLU A 60 16.42 15.41 -12.82
C GLU A 60 17.54 14.66 -12.10
N ASN A 61 17.20 13.70 -11.24
CA ASN A 61 18.16 13.03 -10.37
C ASN A 61 17.85 11.54 -10.23
N VAL A 62 18.88 10.74 -9.97
CA VAL A 62 18.69 9.35 -9.53
C VAL A 62 18.08 9.35 -8.13
N ILE A 63 16.85 8.84 -8.03
CA ILE A 63 16.10 8.82 -6.77
C ILE A 63 16.07 7.46 -6.07
N LEU A 64 16.22 6.37 -6.83
CA LEU A 64 16.21 5.00 -6.33
C LEU A 64 17.46 4.26 -6.81
N ARG A 65 18.00 3.40 -5.96
CA ARG A 65 19.09 2.48 -6.29
C ARG A 65 18.73 1.05 -5.93
N VAL A 66 19.28 0.11 -6.67
CA VAL A 66 18.97 -1.31 -6.51
C VAL A 66 19.78 -1.90 -5.36
N SER A 67 19.10 -2.54 -4.41
CA SER A 67 19.65 -3.30 -3.26
C SER A 67 20.50 -2.55 -2.23
N SER A 68 21.12 -1.42 -2.56
CA SER A 68 21.94 -0.63 -1.64
C SER A 68 21.99 0.85 -2.06
N PRO A 69 22.26 1.79 -1.13
CA PRO A 69 22.48 3.20 -1.46
C PRO A 69 23.64 3.46 -2.44
N GLU A 70 24.57 2.53 -2.57
CA GLU A 70 25.73 2.56 -3.49
C GLU A 70 25.48 1.71 -4.75
N GLY A 71 24.38 0.97 -4.78
CA GLY A 71 23.99 0.10 -5.90
C GLY A 71 23.71 0.88 -7.18
N PRO A 72 23.50 0.20 -8.32
CA PRO A 72 23.23 0.86 -9.59
C PRO A 72 21.90 1.65 -9.52
N PRO A 73 21.76 2.71 -10.33
CA PRO A 73 20.49 3.43 -10.45
C PRO A 73 19.38 2.46 -10.85
N ALA A 74 18.22 2.57 -10.21
CA ALA A 74 17.04 1.82 -10.59
C ALA A 74 16.49 2.31 -11.93
N ASN A 75 15.57 1.54 -12.51
CA ASN A 75 14.80 2.00 -13.66
C ASN A 75 13.79 3.06 -13.21
N ASP A 76 13.78 4.22 -13.87
CA ASP A 76 12.87 5.33 -13.61
C ASP A 76 11.48 5.15 -14.23
N SER A 77 11.14 3.93 -14.67
CA SER A 77 9.81 3.64 -15.20
C SER A 77 8.73 3.93 -14.16
N PHE A 78 7.62 4.55 -14.60
CA PHE A 78 6.52 4.89 -13.70
C PHE A 78 6.01 3.66 -12.92
N LEU A 79 5.99 2.48 -13.54
CA LEU A 79 5.58 1.24 -12.87
C LEU A 79 6.55 0.81 -11.76
N THR A 80 7.86 1.00 -11.95
CA THR A 80 8.86 0.77 -10.90
C THR A 80 8.65 1.71 -9.71
N LEU A 81 8.37 2.99 -9.99
CA LEU A 81 8.14 3.99 -8.95
C LEU A 81 6.80 3.79 -8.23
N LEU A 82 5.76 3.36 -8.95
CA LEU A 82 4.48 2.97 -8.37
C LEU A 82 4.61 1.73 -7.49
N TYR A 83 5.39 0.74 -7.92
CA TYR A 83 5.73 -0.43 -7.11
C TYR A 83 6.46 -0.01 -5.83
N TYR A 84 7.49 0.83 -5.94
CA TYR A 84 8.23 1.35 -4.79
C TYR A 84 7.30 2.07 -3.79
N SER A 85 6.46 2.97 -4.30
CA SER A 85 5.47 3.69 -3.48
C SER A 85 4.52 2.73 -2.76
N GLY A 86 3.99 1.72 -3.45
CA GLY A 86 3.13 0.69 -2.84
C GLY A 86 3.83 -0.09 -1.73
N VAL A 87 5.07 -0.53 -1.98
CA VAL A 87 5.90 -1.22 -0.97
C VAL A 87 6.18 -0.32 0.24
N ASN A 88 6.38 0.97 0.01
CA ASN A 88 6.72 1.94 1.04
C ASN A 88 5.50 2.33 1.91
N ILE A 89 4.37 2.71 1.29
CA ILE A 89 3.15 3.09 2.04
C ILE A 89 2.57 1.91 2.83
N LEU A 90 2.71 0.68 2.32
CA LEU A 90 2.30 -0.52 3.05
C LEU A 90 3.32 -0.95 4.11
N SER A 91 4.41 -0.20 4.30
CA SER A 91 5.49 -0.48 5.25
C SER A 91 6.11 -1.87 5.07
N ILE A 92 6.13 -2.38 3.84
CA ILE A 92 6.72 -3.70 3.52
C ILE A 92 8.24 -3.59 3.44
N GLY A 93 8.74 -2.61 2.69
CA GLY A 93 10.17 -2.28 2.62
C GLY A 93 11.09 -3.46 2.27
N TYR A 94 10.86 -4.15 1.15
CA TYR A 94 11.67 -5.31 0.73
C TYR A 94 13.17 -5.03 0.64
N GLY A 95 13.57 -3.77 0.44
CA GLY A 95 14.97 -3.37 0.30
C GLY A 95 15.55 -3.63 -1.10
N ASP A 96 14.72 -4.03 -2.05
CA ASP A 96 15.06 -4.16 -3.46
C ASP A 96 15.31 -2.80 -4.12
N TYR A 97 14.56 -1.77 -3.73
CA TYR A 97 14.82 -0.37 -4.07
C TYR A 97 15.06 0.48 -2.83
N VAL A 98 16.16 1.23 -2.86
CA VAL A 98 16.61 2.09 -1.76
C VAL A 98 16.51 3.56 -2.17
N PRO A 99 15.77 4.41 -1.44
CA PRO A 99 15.67 5.82 -1.74
C PRO A 99 16.97 6.57 -1.45
N VAL A 100 17.34 7.45 -2.36
CA VAL A 100 18.50 8.35 -2.27
C VAL A 100 18.10 9.79 -2.60
N GLY A 101 18.93 10.75 -2.23
CA GLY A 101 18.65 12.16 -2.45
C GLY A 101 17.36 12.64 -1.77
N SER A 102 16.60 13.48 -2.48
CA SER A 102 15.34 14.07 -1.99
C SER A 102 14.22 13.05 -1.79
N ALA A 103 14.27 11.90 -2.48
CA ALA A 103 13.24 10.86 -2.34
C ALA A 103 13.13 10.37 -0.89
N ARG A 104 14.23 10.31 -0.12
CA ARG A 104 14.23 9.91 1.30
C ARG A 104 13.23 10.68 2.16
N PHE A 105 13.11 11.98 1.93
CA PHE A 105 12.19 12.83 2.68
C PHE A 105 10.73 12.47 2.38
N PHE A 106 10.39 12.31 1.11
CA PHE A 106 9.05 11.91 0.69
C PHE A 106 8.71 10.49 1.13
N SER A 107 9.68 9.56 1.06
CA SER A 107 9.51 8.18 1.54
C SER A 107 9.20 8.11 3.01
N LEU A 108 9.83 8.94 3.84
CA LEU A 108 9.53 9.03 5.26
C LEU A 108 8.10 9.51 5.51
N ILE A 109 7.65 10.54 4.79
CA ILE A 109 6.29 11.08 4.91
C ILE A 109 5.27 10.03 4.44
N GLU A 110 5.51 9.39 3.30
CA GLU A 110 4.63 8.35 2.76
C GLU A 110 4.49 7.18 3.71
N ALA A 111 5.60 6.67 4.27
CA ALA A 111 5.58 5.59 5.25
C ALA A 111 4.82 5.99 6.52
N ALA A 112 5.00 7.23 6.99
CA ALA A 112 4.26 7.75 8.14
C ALA A 112 2.75 7.81 7.86
N ILE A 113 2.34 8.29 6.68
CA ILE A 113 0.92 8.30 6.28
C ILE A 113 0.38 6.87 6.20
N GLY A 114 1.11 5.96 5.55
CA GLY A 114 0.73 4.57 5.41
C GLY A 114 0.52 3.84 6.73
N LEU A 115 1.32 4.18 7.75
CA LEU A 115 1.19 3.65 9.10
C LEU A 115 0.07 4.32 9.90
N LEU A 116 -0.02 5.65 9.87
CA LEU A 116 -0.92 6.42 10.74
C LEU A 116 -2.37 6.44 10.24
N LEU A 117 -2.59 6.40 8.91
CA LEU A 117 -3.92 6.51 8.32
C LEU A 117 -4.82 5.31 8.73
N PRO A 118 -4.40 4.03 8.62
CA PRO A 118 -5.20 2.91 9.10
C PRO A 118 -5.53 3.05 10.59
N THR A 119 -4.54 3.42 11.42
CA THR A 119 -4.72 3.61 12.87
C THR A 119 -5.78 4.67 13.17
N ALA A 120 -5.72 5.82 12.52
CA ALA A 120 -6.70 6.89 12.69
C ALA A 120 -8.12 6.44 12.30
N TYR A 121 -8.25 5.71 11.19
CA TYR A 121 -9.53 5.14 10.75
C TYR A 121 -10.10 4.12 11.76
N PHE A 122 -9.26 3.23 12.31
CA PHE A 122 -9.69 2.28 13.34
C PHE A 122 -10.12 2.97 14.63
N MET A 123 -9.37 3.98 15.09
CA MET A 123 -9.73 4.78 16.27
C MET A 123 -11.08 5.49 16.09
N GLN A 124 -11.33 6.06 14.92
CA GLN A 124 -12.61 6.69 14.60
C GLN A 124 -13.76 5.69 14.67
N SER A 125 -13.59 4.51 14.06
CA SER A 125 -14.60 3.46 14.06
C SER A 125 -14.94 2.97 15.48
N MET A 126 -13.95 2.84 16.36
CA MET A 126 -14.14 2.44 17.75
C MET A 126 -14.89 3.50 18.55
N ASN A 127 -14.55 4.78 18.38
CA ASN A 127 -15.22 5.89 19.08
C ASN A 127 -16.68 6.06 18.65
N SER A 128 -17.01 5.89 17.37
CA SER A 128 -18.39 5.94 16.90
C SER A 128 -19.25 4.82 17.48
N SER A 129 -18.70 3.62 17.63
CA SER A 129 -19.42 2.48 18.23
C SER A 129 -19.76 2.68 19.72
N ASN A 130 -19.10 3.62 20.41
CA ASN A 130 -19.28 3.87 21.84
C ASN A 130 -20.29 4.99 22.13
N LYS A 131 -20.73 5.74 21.10
CA LYS A 131 -21.76 6.78 21.22
C LYS A 131 -23.19 6.27 21.00
N ASP A 132 -23.32 5.07 20.44
CA ASP A 132 -24.61 4.43 20.11
C ASP A 132 -25.05 3.38 21.17
N ASN A 133 -24.33 3.29 22.30
CA ASN A 133 -24.68 2.51 23.50
C ASN A 133 -24.97 3.45 24.68
#